data_AF-A0A2J0LMV5-F1
#
_entry.id   AF-A0A2J0LMV5-F1
#
_cell.length_a   1.000
_cell.length_b   1.000
_cell.length_c   1.000
_cell.angle_alpha   90.00
_cell.angle_beta   90.00
_cell.angle_gamma   90.00
#
_symmetry.space_group_name_H-M   'P 1'
#
loop_
_entity.id
_entity.type
_entity.pdbx_description
1 polymer ?
#
loop_
_entity_poly.entity_id
_entity_poly.type
_entity_poly.pdbx_seq_one_letter_code
_entity_poly.pdbx_strand_id
1 'polypeptide(L)'
;MFSLLVSDKKGRIFNIPGMEAAGMKAGCFFRLDKKDFIRMPEASKLFMLPGKVPVGYDSLKGSFETIENYSAAAAFIAPAFTGTYSTAYEPFRLREPPYGGSRSRNGVLPLFCYTAAGFYKGGIYVTAVRVDRSSRHDPRFIDINSAAKNAVEIKKLFPRNRLIRHLADCALVYDC
;
A
#
# COMPACT_ATOMS: atom_id res chain seq x y z
N MET A 1 18.68 -9.60 -0.39
CA MET A 1 18.43 -8.22 0.05
C MET A 1 17.18 -7.72 -0.66
N PHE A 2 16.21 -7.17 0.07
CA PHE A 2 15.02 -6.58 -0.53
C PHE A 2 15.31 -5.12 -0.85
N SER A 3 15.24 -4.74 -2.12
CA SER A 3 15.51 -3.37 -2.56
C SER A 3 14.33 -2.46 -2.25
N LEU A 4 14.63 -1.23 -1.83
CA LEU A 4 13.65 -0.17 -1.62
C LEU A 4 12.83 0.06 -2.89
N LEU A 5 11.50 0.14 -2.75
CA LEU A 5 10.60 0.56 -3.81
C LEU A 5 10.31 2.06 -3.69
N VAL A 6 10.36 2.74 -4.83
CA VAL A 6 10.05 4.17 -4.94
C VAL A 6 9.16 4.42 -6.16
N SER A 7 8.62 5.62 -6.25
CA SER A 7 7.83 6.06 -7.40
C SER A 7 8.36 7.37 -7.98
N ASP A 8 8.35 7.47 -9.31
CA ASP A 8 8.60 8.73 -10.02
C ASP A 8 7.35 9.62 -10.08
N LYS A 9 7.52 10.81 -10.67
CA LYS A 9 6.44 11.80 -10.87
C LYS A 9 5.25 11.28 -11.69
N LYS A 10 5.47 10.26 -12.51
CA LYS A 10 4.45 9.67 -13.39
C LYS A 10 3.73 8.50 -12.72
N GLY A 11 4.04 8.19 -11.46
CA GLY A 11 3.45 7.06 -10.76
C GLY A 11 4.04 5.70 -11.12
N ARG A 12 5.16 5.66 -11.86
CA ARG A 12 5.85 4.41 -12.13
C ARG A 12 6.60 3.99 -10.88
N ILE A 13 6.40 2.76 -10.44
CA ILE A 13 7.04 2.18 -9.26
C ILE A 13 8.18 1.26 -9.70
N PHE A 14 9.35 1.42 -9.10
CA PHE A 14 10.55 0.64 -9.39
C PHE A 14 11.44 0.56 -8.16
N ASN A 15 12.46 -0.29 -8.19
CA ASN A 15 13.38 -0.45 -7.08
C ASN A 15 14.64 0.41 -7.24
N ILE A 16 15.21 0.85 -6.12
CA ILE A 16 16.54 1.48 -6.08
C ILE A 16 17.60 0.40 -5.80
N PRO A 17 18.48 0.07 -6.76
CA PRO A 17 19.60 -0.86 -6.52
C PRO A 17 20.52 -0.33 -5.41
N GLY A 18 21.05 -1.25 -4.59
CA GLY A 18 21.96 -0.89 -3.48
C GLY A 18 21.27 -0.34 -2.22
N MET A 19 20.00 0.04 -2.27
CA MET A 19 19.25 0.53 -1.11
C MET A 19 18.29 -0.53 -0.58
N GLU A 20 18.39 -0.87 0.71
CA GLU A 20 17.49 -1.83 1.35
C GLU A 20 16.13 -1.19 1.67
N ALA A 21 15.06 -1.97 1.51
CA ALA A 21 13.74 -1.58 1.99
C ALA A 21 13.76 -1.48 3.52
N ALA A 22 13.20 -0.39 4.05
CA ALA A 22 13.07 -0.15 5.49
C ALA A 22 11.59 -0.12 5.90
N GLY A 23 11.34 -0.51 7.15
CA GLY A 23 10.04 -0.43 7.78
C GLY A 23 9.95 0.73 8.75
N MET A 24 8.74 1.15 9.07
CA MET A 24 8.47 2.20 10.06
C MET A 24 7.38 1.76 11.04
N LYS A 25 7.59 2.06 12.32
CA LYS A 25 6.60 1.94 13.39
C LYS A 25 6.69 3.18 14.28
N ALA A 26 5.55 3.82 14.54
CA ALA A 26 5.45 4.99 15.42
C ALA A 26 6.49 6.09 15.13
N GLY A 27 6.82 6.33 13.85
CA GLY A 27 7.80 7.33 13.41
C GLY A 27 9.27 6.89 13.50
N CYS A 28 9.57 5.69 14.01
CA CYS A 28 10.91 5.14 14.05
C CYS A 28 11.16 4.21 12.85
N PHE A 29 12.37 4.27 12.28
CA PHE A 29 12.80 3.41 11.18
C PHE A 29 13.43 2.12 11.70
N PHE A 30 13.16 1.03 10.99
CA PHE A 30 13.63 -0.31 11.30
C PHE A 30 14.25 -0.93 10.04
N ARG A 31 15.43 -1.50 10.21
CA ARG A 31 16.01 -2.39 9.20
C ARG A 31 15.22 -3.70 9.24
N LEU A 32 14.86 -4.20 8.08
CA LEU A 32 14.00 -5.38 7.94
C LEU A 32 14.82 -6.63 7.70
N ASP A 33 14.44 -7.73 8.34
CA ASP A 33 15.01 -9.05 8.11
C ASP A 33 14.26 -9.78 7.00
N LYS A 34 14.90 -10.77 6.38
CA LYS A 34 14.25 -11.63 5.37
C LYS A 34 12.98 -12.32 5.88
N LYS A 35 12.92 -12.64 7.17
CA LYS A 35 11.76 -13.28 7.83
C LYS A 35 10.55 -12.36 7.94
N ASP A 36 10.74 -11.04 7.85
CA ASP A 36 9.64 -10.08 7.94
C ASP A 36 8.82 -10.04 6.64
N PHE A 37 9.37 -10.57 5.55
CA PHE A 37 8.78 -10.49 4.21
C PHE A 37 8.06 -11.76 3.79
N ILE A 38 6.86 -11.57 3.24
CA ILE A 38 6.14 -12.58 2.44
C ILE A 38 6.02 -12.10 1.00
N ARG A 39 5.83 -13.02 0.05
CA ARG A 39 5.50 -12.63 -1.32
C ARG A 39 4.21 -11.81 -1.29
N MET A 40 4.18 -10.70 -2.02
CA MET A 40 3.00 -9.84 -2.06
C MET A 40 1.77 -10.66 -2.49
N PRO A 41 0.69 -10.68 -1.68
CA PRO A 41 -0.53 -11.40 -2.05
C PRO A 41 -1.12 -10.84 -3.35
N GLU A 42 -1.66 -11.71 -4.19
CA GLU A 42 -2.12 -11.40 -5.55
C GLU A 42 -3.14 -10.26 -5.63
N ALA A 43 -4.07 -10.19 -4.67
CA ALA A 43 -5.10 -9.15 -4.60
C ALA A 43 -4.62 -7.83 -3.94
N SER A 44 -3.32 -7.69 -3.70
CA SER A 44 -2.74 -6.46 -3.12
C SER A 44 -2.48 -5.43 -4.21
N LYS A 45 -2.51 -4.14 -3.85
CA LYS A 45 -2.22 -3.02 -4.76
C LYS A 45 -1.01 -2.22 -4.25
N LEU A 46 -0.23 -1.63 -5.16
CA LEU A 46 0.85 -0.71 -4.82
C LEU A 46 0.41 0.72 -5.00
N PHE A 47 0.80 1.59 -4.08
CA PHE A 47 0.51 3.01 -4.11
C PHE A 47 1.79 3.84 -4.09
N MET A 48 1.83 4.88 -4.91
CA MET A 48 2.69 6.05 -4.66
C MET A 48 2.13 6.83 -3.48
N LEU A 49 3.00 7.36 -2.61
CA LEU A 49 2.64 8.24 -1.50
C LEU A 49 3.05 9.68 -1.80
N PRO A 50 2.14 10.55 -2.28
CA PRO A 50 2.47 11.94 -2.61
C PRO A 50 3.01 12.71 -1.40
N GLY A 51 4.10 13.45 -1.61
CA GLY A 51 4.73 14.27 -0.57
C GLY A 51 5.34 13.46 0.58
N LYS A 52 5.70 12.19 0.34
CA LYS A 52 6.44 11.32 1.26
C LYS A 52 7.77 10.94 0.63
N VAL A 53 8.87 11.41 1.22
CA VAL A 53 10.22 11.08 0.76
C VAL A 53 10.54 9.67 1.23
N PRO A 54 10.87 8.71 0.35
CA PRO A 54 11.20 7.35 0.74
C PRO A 54 12.46 7.32 1.60
N VAL A 55 12.44 6.43 2.60
CA VAL A 55 13.60 6.12 3.43
C VAL A 55 13.99 4.67 3.19
N GLY A 56 15.27 4.45 2.89
CA GLY A 56 15.86 3.12 2.79
C GLY A 56 16.99 2.95 3.81
N TYR A 57 17.50 1.72 3.91
CA TYR A 57 18.68 1.43 4.71
C TYR A 57 19.89 1.17 3.81
N ASP A 58 20.96 1.94 3.99
CA ASP A 58 22.23 1.77 3.31
C ASP A 58 23.11 0.82 4.14
N SER A 59 23.32 -0.39 3.64
CA SER A 59 24.09 -1.41 4.36
C SER A 59 25.60 -1.18 4.35
N LEU A 60 26.11 -0.33 3.46
CA LEU A 60 27.52 0.07 3.44
C LEU A 60 27.80 1.12 4.50
N LYS A 61 26.89 2.09 4.68
CA LYS A 61 26.99 3.14 5.70
C LYS A 61 26.47 2.71 7.07
N GLY A 62 25.58 1.73 7.11
CA GLY A 62 24.90 1.30 8.33
C GLY A 62 23.81 2.26 8.80
N SER A 63 23.31 3.15 7.94
CA SER A 63 22.38 4.25 8.27
C SER A 63 21.09 4.20 7.43
N PHE A 64 20.05 4.88 7.92
CA PHE A 64 18.85 5.16 7.14
C PHE A 64 19.04 6.43 6.32
N GLU A 65 18.69 6.39 5.04
CA GLU A 65 18.92 7.47 4.08
C GLU A 65 17.62 7.83 3.37
N THR A 66 17.34 9.13 3.22
CA THR A 66 16.26 9.63 2.38
C THR A 66 16.68 9.60 0.91
N ILE A 67 15.77 9.17 0.02
CA ILE A 67 16.01 9.21 -1.42
C ILE A 67 15.21 10.35 -2.02
N GLU A 68 15.86 11.50 -2.15
CA GLU A 68 15.28 12.71 -2.70
C GLU A 68 14.79 12.54 -4.15
N ASN A 69 13.91 13.43 -4.60
CA ASN A 69 13.30 13.45 -5.93
C ASN A 69 12.34 12.29 -6.27
N TYR A 70 12.11 11.36 -5.33
CA TYR A 70 11.14 10.28 -5.47
C TYR A 70 10.04 10.36 -4.41
N SER A 71 8.95 9.65 -4.66
CA SER A 71 7.90 9.41 -3.67
C SER A 71 8.03 7.99 -3.11
N ALA A 72 7.70 7.83 -1.84
CA ALA A 72 7.64 6.51 -1.22
C ALA A 72 6.59 5.64 -1.89
N ALA A 73 6.87 4.34 -2.00
CA ALA A 73 5.92 3.35 -2.47
C ALA A 73 5.52 2.42 -1.32
N ALA A 74 4.24 2.10 -1.23
CA ALA A 74 3.70 1.21 -0.21
C ALA A 74 2.72 0.20 -0.81
N ALA A 75 2.51 -0.91 -0.11
CA ALA A 75 1.53 -1.90 -0.47
C ALA A 75 0.25 -1.76 0.38
N PHE A 76 -0.88 -1.70 -0.29
CA PHE A 76 -2.18 -2.01 0.30
C PHE A 76 -2.41 -3.52 0.13
N ILE A 77 -2.23 -4.25 1.23
CA ILE A 77 -2.23 -5.70 1.22
C ILE A 77 -3.65 -6.26 1.17
N ALA A 78 -3.80 -7.39 0.48
CA ALA A 78 -5.07 -8.11 0.39
C ALA A 78 -5.66 -8.46 1.77
N PRO A 79 -6.99 -8.64 1.86
CA PRO A 79 -7.64 -9.20 3.04
C PRO A 79 -6.98 -10.51 3.50
N ALA A 80 -7.19 -10.85 4.77
CA ALA A 80 -6.56 -11.99 5.47
C ALA A 80 -5.09 -11.81 5.88
N PHE A 81 -4.46 -10.68 5.54
CA PHE A 81 -3.10 -10.35 5.96
C PHE A 81 -3.07 -9.10 6.84
N THR A 82 -2.13 -9.09 7.80
CA THR A 82 -1.86 -7.93 8.65
C THR A 82 -0.45 -7.44 8.37
N GLY A 83 -0.32 -6.15 7.99
CA GLY A 83 0.96 -5.50 7.79
C GLY A 83 1.69 -5.33 9.11
N THR A 84 2.96 -5.73 9.17
CA THR A 84 3.78 -5.69 10.37
C THR A 84 4.63 -4.42 10.45
N TYR A 85 4.92 -3.78 9.32
CA TYR A 85 5.59 -2.49 9.23
C TYR A 85 4.91 -1.60 8.19
N SER A 86 4.89 -0.29 8.44
CA SER A 86 4.56 0.69 7.41
C SER A 86 5.78 0.98 6.54
N THR A 87 5.59 1.42 5.30
CA THR A 87 6.68 1.95 4.46
C THR A 87 7.39 3.07 5.21
N ALA A 88 8.72 3.01 5.26
CA ALA A 88 9.53 4.09 5.82
C ALA A 88 9.57 5.30 4.89
N TYR A 89 9.23 6.46 5.45
CA TYR A 89 9.27 7.74 4.76
C TYR A 89 9.49 8.89 5.74
N GLU A 90 9.95 10.02 5.22
CA GLU A 90 9.81 11.32 5.88
C GLU A 90 8.73 12.17 5.18
N PRO A 91 7.96 12.98 5.93
CA PRO A 91 7.11 13.99 5.31
C PRO A 91 7.97 15.00 4.55
N PHE A 92 7.51 15.43 3.37
CA PHE A 92 8.20 16.49 2.62
C PHE A 92 8.27 17.77 3.46
N ARG A 93 9.49 18.21 3.82
CA ARG A 93 9.70 19.39 4.68
C ARG A 93 9.76 20.72 3.90
N LEU A 94 9.81 20.68 2.57
CA LEU A 94 9.83 21.89 1.76
C LEU A 94 8.43 22.52 1.67
N ARG A 95 8.44 23.86 1.61
CA ARG A 95 7.27 24.76 1.58
C ARG A 95 6.30 24.48 0.41
N GLU A 96 6.73 23.73 -0.60
CA GLU A 96 5.90 23.22 -1.69
C GLU A 96 6.26 21.76 -2.01
N PRO A 97 5.27 20.87 -2.22
CA PRO A 97 5.53 19.54 -2.75
C PRO A 97 6.12 19.68 -4.14
N PRO A 98 7.09 18.85 -4.53
CA PRO A 98 7.80 19.03 -5.79
C PRO A 98 6.88 18.78 -6.99
N TYR A 99 5.72 18.14 -6.78
CA TYR A 99 4.73 17.80 -7.81
C TYR A 99 3.29 18.11 -7.35
N GLY A 100 2.73 19.20 -7.89
CA GLY A 100 1.36 19.30 -8.42
C GLY A 100 0.14 18.97 -7.55
N GLY A 101 0.25 18.83 -6.23
CA GLY A 101 -0.90 18.69 -5.34
C GLY A 101 -1.45 20.05 -4.93
N SER A 102 -2.73 20.30 -5.19
CA SER A 102 -3.46 21.49 -4.70
C SER A 102 -3.13 21.80 -3.23
N ARG A 103 -2.93 23.08 -2.90
CA ARG A 103 -2.65 23.62 -1.55
C ARG A 103 -3.75 23.33 -0.50
N SER A 104 -4.71 22.48 -0.81
CA SER A 104 -5.81 22.09 0.08
C SER A 104 -5.47 20.77 0.79
N ARG A 105 -4.90 20.87 2.00
CA ARG A 105 -4.70 19.83 3.04
C ARG A 105 -3.42 18.96 2.99
N ASN A 106 -2.25 19.59 3.24
CA ASN A 106 -1.12 19.10 4.06
C ASN A 106 -0.62 17.65 3.88
N GLY A 107 -0.55 17.10 2.68
CA GLY A 107 0.04 15.77 2.48
C GLY A 107 -0.63 14.68 3.33
N VAL A 108 -1.90 14.85 3.70
CA VAL A 108 -2.66 13.85 4.45
C VAL A 108 -3.01 12.74 3.46
N LEU A 109 -2.57 11.53 3.77
CA LEU A 109 -2.90 10.35 2.99
C LEU A 109 -4.26 9.81 3.46
N PRO A 110 -5.06 9.17 2.57
CA PRO A 110 -6.21 8.38 2.98
C PRO A 110 -5.84 7.37 4.08
N LEU A 111 -6.82 6.92 4.87
CA LEU A 111 -6.59 5.95 5.94
C LEU A 111 -6.48 4.52 5.37
N PHE A 112 -5.44 4.26 4.58
CA PHE A 112 -5.10 2.94 4.09
C PHE A 112 -3.92 2.35 4.87
N CYS A 113 -3.81 1.03 4.81
CA CYS A 113 -2.62 0.34 5.30
C CYS A 113 -1.48 0.53 4.29
N TYR A 114 -0.49 1.35 4.64
CA TYR A 114 0.69 1.63 3.81
C TYR A 114 1.83 0.70 4.19
N THR A 115 1.67 -0.60 3.91
CA THR A 115 2.61 -1.65 4.32
C THR A 115 3.95 -1.52 3.59
N ALA A 116 5.05 -1.73 4.33
CA ALA A 116 6.39 -1.70 3.76
C ALA A 116 6.56 -2.81 2.71
N ALA A 117 7.07 -2.44 1.54
CA ALA A 117 7.28 -3.34 0.42
C ALA A 117 8.70 -3.23 -0.13
N GLY A 118 9.21 -4.34 -0.66
CA GLY A 118 10.54 -4.43 -1.25
C GLY A 118 10.58 -5.34 -2.45
N PHE A 119 11.53 -5.10 -3.35
CA PHE A 119 11.75 -5.92 -4.54
C PHE A 119 12.87 -6.92 -4.30
N TYR A 120 12.65 -8.18 -4.67
CA TYR A 120 13.66 -9.22 -4.59
C TYR A 120 13.45 -10.29 -5.67
N LYS A 121 14.50 -10.62 -6.41
CA LYS A 121 14.53 -11.70 -7.41
C LYS A 121 13.27 -11.73 -8.31
N GLY A 122 12.95 -10.63 -8.99
CA GLY A 122 11.86 -10.60 -9.96
C GLY A 122 10.46 -10.48 -9.36
N GLY A 123 10.33 -10.07 -8.10
CA GLY A 123 9.05 -9.48 -7.70
C GLY A 123 9.00 -8.93 -6.30
N ILE A 124 7.77 -8.68 -5.87
CA ILE A 124 7.49 -7.79 -4.76
C ILE A 124 7.10 -8.59 -3.54
N TYR A 125 7.64 -8.17 -2.41
CA TYR A 125 7.43 -8.75 -1.11
C TYR A 125 6.99 -7.65 -0.16
N VAL A 126 6.15 -8.01 0.80
CA VAL A 126 5.56 -7.08 1.76
C VAL A 126 5.83 -7.58 3.17
N THR A 127 5.88 -6.63 4.11
CA THR A 127 6.02 -6.93 5.53
C THR A 127 4.66 -7.27 6.13
N ALA A 128 4.28 -8.54 6.10
CA ALA A 128 2.96 -8.97 6.55
C ALA A 128 2.93 -10.42 7.03
N VAL A 129 1.92 -10.71 7.85
CA VAL A 129 1.59 -12.08 8.29
C VAL A 129 0.16 -12.42 7.89
N ARG A 130 -0.07 -13.68 7.50
CA ARG A 130 -1.43 -14.17 7.22
C ARG A 130 -2.13 -14.49 8.53
N VAL A 131 -3.28 -13.85 8.77
CA VAL A 131 -4.08 -13.99 10.01
C VAL A 131 -5.40 -14.71 9.79
N ASP A 132 -5.90 -14.76 8.56
CA ASP A 132 -7.12 -15.52 8.20
C ASP A 132 -6.80 -16.55 7.11
N ARG A 133 -7.29 -17.78 7.28
CA ARG A 133 -7.10 -18.88 6.32
C ARG A 133 -8.29 -19.05 5.38
N SER A 134 -9.42 -18.40 5.66
CA SER A 134 -10.61 -18.42 4.82
C SER A 134 -10.34 -17.85 3.44
N SER A 135 -11.04 -18.37 2.44
CA SER A 135 -11.07 -17.87 1.07
C SER A 135 -12.25 -16.92 0.79
N ARG A 136 -13.06 -16.58 1.80
CA ARG A 136 -14.30 -15.80 1.61
C ARG A 136 -14.10 -14.39 1.02
N HIS A 137 -12.89 -13.84 1.18
CA HIS A 137 -12.50 -12.51 0.65
C HIS A 137 -11.49 -12.61 -0.49
N ASP A 138 -11.25 -13.81 -1.02
CA ASP A 138 -10.29 -14.00 -2.11
C ASP A 138 -11.01 -13.81 -3.45
N PRO A 139 -10.66 -12.76 -4.21
CA PRO A 139 -11.41 -12.37 -5.41
C PRO A 139 -11.39 -13.45 -6.50
N ARG A 140 -10.46 -14.40 -6.44
CA ARG A 140 -10.42 -15.54 -7.39
C ARG A 140 -11.60 -16.49 -7.25
N PHE A 141 -12.27 -16.47 -6.09
CA PHE A 141 -13.45 -17.28 -5.82
C PHE A 141 -14.74 -16.45 -5.79
N ILE A 142 -14.70 -15.20 -6.22
CA ILE A 142 -15.85 -14.29 -6.24
C ILE A 142 -16.22 -13.99 -7.69
N ASP A 143 -17.42 -14.37 -8.10
CA ASP A 143 -17.99 -13.94 -9.38
C ASP A 143 -18.48 -12.49 -9.27
N ILE A 144 -17.64 -11.56 -9.73
CA ILE A 144 -17.90 -10.11 -9.69
C ILE A 144 -19.18 -9.74 -10.47
N ASN A 145 -19.51 -10.47 -11.54
CA ASN A 145 -20.69 -10.20 -12.35
C ASN A 145 -21.96 -10.61 -11.61
N SER A 146 -21.93 -11.77 -10.96
CA SER A 146 -23.00 -12.21 -10.06
C SER A 146 -23.18 -11.23 -8.89
N ALA A 147 -22.08 -10.80 -8.26
CA ALA A 147 -22.12 -9.80 -7.19
C ALA A 147 -22.75 -8.47 -7.65
N ALA A 148 -22.36 -7.96 -8.83
CA ALA A 148 -22.93 -6.75 -9.40
C ALA A 148 -24.43 -6.86 -9.69
N LYS A 149 -24.86 -7.99 -10.27
CA LYS A 149 -26.28 -8.25 -10.52
C LYS A 149 -27.08 -8.29 -9.21
N ASN A 150 -26.60 -9.03 -8.23
CA ASN A 150 -27.27 -9.17 -6.93
C ASN A 150 -27.34 -7.84 -6.17
N ALA A 151 -26.30 -7.01 -6.27
CA ALA A 151 -26.25 -5.68 -5.70
C ALA A 151 -27.32 -4.73 -6.30
N VAL A 152 -27.61 -4.84 -7.60
CA VAL A 152 -28.70 -4.10 -8.25
C VAL A 152 -30.06 -4.60 -7.75
N GLU A 153 -30.27 -5.91 -7.73
CA GLU A 153 -31.54 -6.50 -7.30
C GLU A 153 -31.87 -6.18 -5.84
N ILE A 154 -30.91 -6.32 -4.93
CA ILE A 154 -31.12 -6.00 -3.51
C ILE A 154 -31.38 -4.51 -3.26
N LYS A 155 -30.77 -3.62 -4.06
CA LYS A 155 -31.06 -2.18 -4.03
C LYS A 155 -32.50 -1.88 -4.46
N LYS A 156 -33.05 -2.62 -5.45
CA LYS A 156 -34.46 -2.48 -5.88
C LYS A 156 -35.44 -2.98 -4.82
N LEU A 157 -35.12 -4.07 -4.13
CA LEU A 157 -35.95 -4.62 -3.05
C LEU A 157 -36.01 -3.68 -1.84
N PHE A 158 -34.95 -2.92 -1.57
CA PHE A 158 -34.83 -2.05 -0.40
C PHE A 158 -34.38 -0.62 -0.76
N PRO A 159 -35.17 0.14 -1.54
CA PRO A 159 -34.72 1.39 -2.16
C PRO A 159 -34.36 2.51 -1.16
N ARG A 160 -34.97 2.48 0.03
CA ARG A 160 -34.73 3.45 1.11
C ARG A 160 -33.67 3.00 2.13
N ASN A 161 -33.14 1.78 2.02
CA ASN A 161 -32.16 1.26 2.97
C ASN A 161 -30.74 1.78 2.66
N ARG A 162 -30.24 2.66 3.53
CA ARG A 162 -28.93 3.30 3.38
C ARG A 162 -27.77 2.31 3.53
N LEU A 163 -27.91 1.28 4.36
CA LEU A 163 -26.88 0.27 4.56
C LEU A 163 -26.68 -0.57 3.30
N ILE A 164 -27.78 -1.02 2.68
CA ILE A 164 -27.73 -1.81 1.45
C ILE A 164 -27.08 -1.01 0.31
N ARG A 165 -27.43 0.27 0.19
CA ARG A 165 -26.79 1.16 -0.78
C ARG A 165 -25.29 1.25 -0.55
N HIS A 166 -24.87 1.50 0.69
CA HIS A 166 -23.46 1.60 1.06
C HIS A 166 -22.68 0.30 0.82
N LEU A 167 -23.22 -0.86 1.24
CA LEU A 167 -22.56 -2.16 1.05
C LEU A 167 -22.39 -2.50 -0.43
N ALA A 168 -23.39 -2.18 -1.25
CA ALA A 168 -23.28 -2.38 -2.69
C ALA A 168 -22.23 -1.46 -3.32
N ASP A 169 -22.13 -0.21 -2.88
CA ASP A 169 -21.09 0.69 -3.39
C ASP A 169 -19.70 0.26 -2.87
N CYS A 170 -19.62 -0.24 -1.64
CA CYS A 170 -18.42 -0.83 -1.04
C CYS A 170 -17.89 -2.01 -1.89
N ALA A 171 -18.76 -2.96 -2.22
CA ALA A 171 -18.41 -4.13 -3.00
C ALA A 171 -18.07 -3.80 -4.48
N LEU A 172 -18.78 -2.86 -5.11
CA LEU A 172 -18.67 -2.63 -6.56
C LEU A 172 -17.73 -1.51 -6.98
N VAL A 173 -17.45 -0.55 -6.09
CA VAL A 173 -16.58 0.60 -6.41
C VAL A 173 -15.20 0.42 -5.79
N TYR A 174 -15.12 -0.17 -4.60
CA TYR A 174 -13.88 -0.30 -3.84
C TYR A 174 -13.30 -1.71 -3.81
N ASP A 175 -13.98 -2.69 -4.41
CA ASP A 175 -13.61 -4.12 -4.44
C ASP A 175 -13.38 -4.73 -3.04
N CYS A 176 -14.22 -4.35 -2.06
CA CYS A 176 -14.12 -4.84 -0.67
C CYS A 176 -14.67 -6.27 -0.49
#